data_AF-A0A9X8VKL6-F1
#
_entry.id   AF-A0A9X8VKL6-F1
#
_cell.length_a   1.000
_cell.length_b   1.000
_cell.length_c   1.000
_cell.angle_alpha   90.00
_cell.angle_beta   90.00
_cell.angle_gamma   90.00
#
_symmetry.space_group_name_H-M   'P 1'
#
loop_
_entity.id
_entity.type
_entity.pdbx_description
1 polymer ?
#
loop_
_entity_poly.entity_id
_entity_poly.type
_entity_poly.pdbx_seq_one_letter_code
_entity_poly.pdbx_strand_id
1 'polypeptide(L)'
;EGVEIQNENQTLASITFQNYFRLYEKLAGMTGTADTEAFEFSSIYKLDTIVVPTNRPMIRKDMPDLVYMTEKEKIGAIIEDIRERTAKGQPVLVGTISIEKSEVVSRELTKAGIDHKVLNAKF
;
A
#
# COMPACT_ATOMS: atom_id res chain seq x y z
N GLU A 1 16.19 39.32 20.06
CA GLU A 1 14.89 38.65 20.27
C GLU A 1 14.88 37.59 21.38
N GLY A 2 15.92 37.44 22.22
CA GLY A 2 15.81 36.71 23.50
C GLY A 2 15.35 35.24 23.44
N VAL A 3 15.29 34.64 22.25
CA VAL A 3 14.80 33.28 22.04
C VAL A 3 15.91 32.26 22.26
N GLU A 4 15.52 31.12 22.81
CA GLU A 4 16.41 29.96 23.00
C GLU A 4 16.82 29.37 21.65
N ILE A 5 18.12 29.30 21.39
CA ILE A 5 18.65 28.71 20.15
C ILE A 5 18.54 27.19 20.26
N GLN A 6 17.72 26.60 19.39
CA GLN A 6 17.64 25.14 19.24
C GLN A 6 18.91 24.62 18.58
N ASN A 7 19.40 23.45 19.02
CA ASN A 7 20.51 22.78 18.36
C ASN A 7 20.10 22.39 16.93
N GLU A 8 20.85 22.86 15.93
CA GLU A 8 20.67 22.41 14.55
C GLU A 8 21.28 21.03 14.37
N ASN A 9 20.46 20.07 13.93
CA ASN A 9 20.95 18.80 13.45
C ASN A 9 21.60 19.00 12.07
N GLN A 10 22.93 18.90 12.01
CA GLN A 10 23.66 18.95 10.74
C GLN A 10 23.70 17.56 10.08
N THR A 11 23.37 17.47 8.79
CA THR A 11 23.52 16.22 8.03
C THR A 11 24.99 15.97 7.74
N LEU A 12 25.56 14.88 8.28
CA LEU A 12 26.96 14.52 8.08
C LEU A 12 27.22 13.78 6.76
N ALA A 13 26.27 12.96 6.30
CA ALA A 13 26.35 12.21 5.06
C ALA A 13 24.96 11.88 4.51
N SER A 14 24.83 11.81 3.19
CA SER A 14 23.61 11.40 2.51
C SER A 14 23.92 10.76 1.16
N ILE A 15 23.09 9.82 0.75
CA ILE A 15 23.08 9.24 -0.59
C ILE A 15 21.65 8.84 -0.93
N THR A 16 21.25 9.00 -2.19
CA THR A 16 19.93 8.52 -2.64
C THR A 16 19.97 7.02 -2.87
N PHE A 17 18.84 6.33 -2.72
CA PHE A 17 18.78 4.89 -3.02
C PHE A 17 19.15 4.58 -4.47
N GLN A 18 18.80 5.46 -5.42
CA GLN A 18 19.18 5.33 -6.82
C GLN A 18 20.71 5.23 -6.97
N ASN A 19 21.44 6.17 -6.36
CA ASN A 19 22.90 6.19 -6.45
C ASN A 19 23.53 5.07 -5.63
N TYR A 20 22.99 4.76 -4.45
CA TYR A 20 23.48 3.68 -3.60
C TYR A 20 23.43 2.32 -4.30
N PHE A 21 22.30 1.95 -4.92
CA PHE A 21 22.18 0.67 -5.61
C PHE A 21 23.04 0.57 -6.88
N ARG A 22 23.39 1.70 -7.51
CA ARG A 22 24.30 1.75 -8.66
C ARG A 22 25.76 1.47 -8.30
N LEU A 23 26.12 1.46 -7.02
CA LEU A 23 27.47 1.10 -6.57
C LEU A 23 27.74 -0.41 -6.62
N TYR A 24 26.69 -1.24 -6.67
CA TYR A 24 26.85 -2.70 -6.73
C TYR A 24 27.31 -3.13 -8.12
N GLU A 25 28.34 -3.98 -8.18
CA GLU A 25 28.81 -4.57 -9.44
C GLU A 25 27.74 -5.42 -10.13
N LYS A 26 26.86 -6.06 -9.33
CA LYS A 26 25.72 -6.82 -9.80
C LYS A 26 24.47 -6.45 -9.02
N LEU A 27 23.44 -6.03 -9.75
CA LEU A 27 22.13 -5.66 -9.21
C LEU A 27 21.04 -6.51 -9.85
N ALA A 28 20.10 -7.00 -9.04
CA ALA A 28 18.91 -7.71 -9.48
C ALA A 28 17.78 -7.48 -8.47
N GLY A 29 16.53 -7.68 -8.90
CA GLY A 29 15.35 -7.51 -8.04
C GLY A 29 14.24 -8.49 -8.41
N MET A 30 13.30 -8.69 -7.48
CA MET A 30 12.10 -9.49 -7.69
C MET A 30 10.88 -8.78 -7.10
N THR A 31 9.79 -8.71 -7.87
CA THR A 31 8.50 -8.15 -7.44
C THR A 31 7.39 -8.67 -8.34
N GLY A 32 6.14 -8.61 -7.87
CA GLY A 32 4.96 -9.02 -8.65
C GLY A 32 4.41 -7.95 -9.59
N THR A 33 4.92 -6.71 -9.54
CA THR A 33 4.29 -5.54 -10.19
C THR A 33 5.28 -4.62 -10.92
N ALA A 34 6.41 -5.14 -11.41
CA ALA A 34 7.43 -4.31 -12.09
C ALA A 34 7.08 -3.94 -13.54
N ASP A 35 6.15 -4.65 -14.18
CA ASP A 35 5.92 -4.54 -15.63
C ASP A 35 5.53 -3.11 -16.06
N THR A 36 4.70 -2.42 -15.26
CA THR A 36 4.30 -1.03 -15.54
C THR A 36 5.45 -0.03 -15.39
N GLU A 37 6.43 -0.35 -14.55
CA GLU A 37 7.59 0.51 -14.23
C GLU A 37 8.86 0.06 -14.97
N ALA A 38 8.75 -0.83 -15.96
CA ALA A 38 9.88 -1.42 -16.65
C ALA A 38 10.81 -0.37 -17.29
N PHE A 39 10.23 0.70 -17.84
CA PHE A 39 10.99 1.82 -18.40
C PHE A 39 11.82 2.57 -17.34
N GLU A 40 11.27 2.75 -16.14
CA GLU A 40 11.99 3.41 -15.05
C GLU A 40 13.17 2.54 -14.58
N PHE A 41 12.95 1.23 -14.39
CA PHE A 41 14.02 0.30 -14.02
C PHE A 41 15.16 0.26 -15.04
N SER A 42 14.84 0.22 -16.33
CA SER A 42 15.84 0.21 -17.39
C SER A 42 16.59 1.55 -17.47
N SER A 43 15.89 2.68 -17.38
CA SER A 43 16.51 4.00 -17.50
C SER A 43 17.44 4.33 -16.32
N ILE A 44 16.99 4.08 -15.08
CA ILE A 44 17.71 4.44 -13.84
C ILE A 44 18.76 3.39 -13.46
N TYR A 45 18.42 2.11 -13.51
CA TYR A 45 19.23 1.02 -12.96
C TYR A 45 19.84 0.09 -14.01
N LYS A 46 19.50 0.27 -15.30
CA LYS A 46 19.89 -0.66 -16.39
C LYS A 46 19.41 -2.08 -16.12
N LEU A 47 18.23 -2.20 -15.51
CA LEU A 47 17.58 -3.47 -15.23
C LEU A 47 16.44 -3.71 -16.22
N ASP A 48 16.50 -4.84 -16.93
CA ASP A 48 15.40 -5.31 -17.75
C ASP A 48 14.34 -5.97 -16.86
N THR A 49 13.07 -5.73 -17.17
CA THR A 49 11.95 -6.36 -16.47
C THR A 49 11.44 -7.54 -17.29
N ILE A 50 11.42 -8.72 -16.67
CA ILE A 50 10.97 -9.96 -17.31
C ILE A 50 9.72 -10.45 -16.59
N VAL A 51 8.62 -10.57 -17.33
CA VAL A 51 7.37 -11.15 -16.80
C VAL A 51 7.48 -12.66 -16.79
N VAL A 52 7.68 -13.23 -15.59
CA VAL A 52 7.70 -14.67 -15.40
C VAL A 52 6.26 -15.20 -15.33
N PRO A 53 5.89 -16.24 -16.11
CA PRO A 53 4.54 -16.79 -16.09
C PRO A 53 4.21 -17.39 -14.73
N THR A 54 2.95 -17.33 -14.33
CA THR A 54 2.48 -17.95 -13.08
C THR A 54 2.49 -19.47 -13.19
N ASN A 55 2.81 -20.15 -12.10
CA ASN A 55 2.79 -21.63 -12.04
C ASN A 55 1.38 -22.22 -12.24
N ARG A 56 0.32 -21.42 -12.01
CA ARG A 56 -1.08 -21.82 -12.19
C ARG A 56 -1.83 -20.72 -12.94
N PRO A 57 -2.91 -21.06 -13.68
CA PRO A 57 -3.79 -20.06 -14.28
C PRO A 57 -4.33 -19.09 -13.23
N MET A 58 -4.27 -17.80 -13.53
CA MET A 58 -4.79 -16.75 -12.66
C MET A 58 -6.32 -16.64 -12.86
N ILE A 59 -7.10 -16.94 -11.82
CA ILE A 59 -8.58 -16.96 -11.87
C ILE A 59 -9.23 -15.92 -10.95
N ARG A 60 -8.44 -14.98 -10.39
CA ARG A 60 -8.95 -13.91 -9.54
C ARG A 60 -9.87 -13.02 -10.38
N LYS A 61 -11.05 -12.72 -9.84
CA LYS A 61 -12.00 -11.82 -10.46
C LYS A 61 -11.73 -10.40 -9.98
N ASP A 62 -11.12 -9.60 -10.83
CA ASP A 62 -10.90 -8.17 -10.59
C ASP A 62 -12.15 -7.41 -11.04
N MET A 63 -12.92 -6.93 -10.06
CA MET A 63 -14.18 -6.21 -10.30
C MET A 63 -13.89 -4.73 -10.64
N PRO A 64 -14.74 -4.07 -11.43
CA PRO A 64 -14.59 -2.64 -11.72
C PRO A 64 -14.66 -1.76 -10.46
N ASP A 65 -14.03 -0.60 -10.54
CA ASP A 65 -14.07 0.39 -9.46
C ASP A 65 -15.48 0.95 -9.22
N LEU A 66 -15.82 1.17 -7.96
CA LEU A 66 -17.05 1.85 -7.54
C LEU A 66 -16.71 3.23 -6.96
N VAL A 67 -17.23 4.28 -7.59
CA VAL A 67 -16.99 5.67 -7.20
C VAL A 67 -18.26 6.28 -6.61
N TYR A 68 -18.13 6.96 -5.47
CA TYR A 68 -19.23 7.56 -4.72
C TYR A 68 -19.05 9.07 -4.62
N MET A 69 -20.16 9.80 -4.51
CA MET A 69 -20.15 11.27 -4.40
C MET A 69 -19.53 11.74 -3.08
N THR A 70 -19.80 11.03 -1.99
CA THR A 70 -19.28 11.36 -0.67
C THR A 70 -18.52 10.21 -0.04
N GLU A 71 -17.57 10.54 0.84
CA GLU A 71 -16.85 9.54 1.61
C GLU A 71 -17.77 8.76 2.55
N LYS A 72 -18.82 9.39 3.07
CA LYS A 72 -19.81 8.73 3.94
C LYS A 72 -20.54 7.61 3.19
N GLU A 73 -20.99 7.87 1.96
CA GLU A 73 -21.64 6.85 1.12
C GLU A 73 -20.66 5.73 0.76
N LYS A 74 -19.43 6.08 0.36
CA LYS A 74 -18.36 5.11 0.10
C LYS A 74 -18.14 4.17 1.28
N ILE A 75 -17.98 4.71 2.49
CA ILE A 75 -17.74 3.91 3.69
C ILE A 75 -18.98 3.06 4.00
N GLY A 76 -20.19 3.62 3.91
CA GLY A 76 -21.42 2.85 4.10
C GLY A 76 -21.52 1.64 3.17
N ALA A 77 -21.20 1.82 1.88
CA ALA A 77 -21.18 0.73 0.92
C ALA A 77 -20.09 -0.31 1.20
N ILE A 78 -18.90 0.12 1.62
CA ILE A 78 -17.81 -0.80 2.04
C ILE A 78 -18.26 -1.67 3.22
N ILE A 79 -18.88 -1.07 4.24
CA ILE A 79 -19.33 -1.81 5.44
C ILE A 79 -20.41 -2.83 5.07
N GLU A 80 -21.33 -2.48 4.17
CA GLU A 80 -22.36 -3.42 3.70
C GLU A 80 -21.76 -4.60 2.93
N ASP A 81 -20.84 -4.34 2.00
CA ASP A 81 -20.15 -5.41 1.23
C ASP A 81 -19.37 -6.34 2.17
N ILE A 82 -18.68 -5.79 3.17
CA ILE A 82 -17.98 -6.58 4.19
C ILE A 82 -18.97 -7.41 5.00
N ARG A 83 -20.12 -6.86 5.39
CA ARG A 83 -21.15 -7.60 6.14
C ARG A 83 -21.67 -8.79 5.33
N GLU A 84 -21.99 -8.58 4.06
CA GLU A 84 -22.51 -9.65 3.19
C GLU A 84 -21.47 -10.77 3.01
N ARG A 85 -20.20 -10.42 2.81
CA ARG A 85 -19.11 -11.38 2.63
C ARG A 85 -18.80 -12.15 3.90
N THR A 86 -18.72 -11.46 5.04
CA THR A 86 -18.43 -12.09 6.33
C THR A 86 -19.59 -12.99 6.79
N ALA A 87 -20.85 -12.61 6.53
CA ALA A 87 -22.02 -13.47 6.75
C ALA A 87 -21.98 -14.77 5.93
N LYS A 88 -21.32 -14.76 4.76
CA LYS A 88 -21.06 -15.94 3.91
C LYS A 88 -19.79 -16.71 4.28
N GLY A 89 -19.04 -16.26 5.30
CA GLY A 89 -17.76 -16.85 5.71
C GLY A 89 -16.58 -16.53 4.79
N GLN A 90 -16.72 -15.56 3.87
CA GLN A 90 -15.64 -15.15 2.99
C GLN A 90 -14.65 -14.23 3.73
N PRO A 91 -13.33 -14.52 3.70
CA PRO A 91 -12.32 -13.63 4.28
C PRO A 91 -12.20 -12.35 3.46
N VAL A 92 -12.00 -11.22 4.15
CA VAL A 92 -11.90 -9.89 3.52
C VAL A 92 -10.65 -9.18 4.03
N LEU A 93 -9.90 -8.57 3.11
CA LEU A 93 -8.81 -7.64 3.39
C LEU A 93 -9.19 -6.26 2.88
N VAL A 94 -9.14 -5.25 3.76
CA VAL A 94 -9.44 -3.86 3.41
C VAL A 94 -8.14 -3.06 3.48
N GLY A 95 -7.74 -2.48 2.34
CA GLY A 95 -6.60 -1.58 2.27
C GLY A 95 -7.03 -0.12 2.49
N THR A 96 -6.26 0.63 3.27
CA THR A 96 -6.39 2.09 3.37
C THR A 96 -5.03 2.76 3.20
N ILE A 97 -5.04 4.06 2.90
CA ILE A 97 -3.83 4.85 2.66
C ILE A 97 -3.25 5.50 3.93
N SER A 98 -3.97 5.47 5.05
CA SER A 98 -3.53 6.11 6.29
C SER A 98 -4.08 5.41 7.52
N ILE A 99 -3.39 5.59 8.66
CA ILE A 99 -3.84 5.06 9.95
C ILE A 99 -5.18 5.66 10.34
N GLU A 100 -5.37 6.97 10.13
CA GLU A 100 -6.63 7.66 10.46
C GLU A 100 -7.82 7.08 9.68
N LYS A 101 -7.62 6.76 8.40
CA LYS A 101 -8.65 6.10 7.59
C LYS A 101 -8.93 4.68 8.08
N SER A 102 -7.89 3.94 8.48
CA SER A 102 -8.07 2.62 9.12
C SER A 102 -8.92 2.71 10.38
N GLU A 103 -8.67 3.70 11.25
CA GLU A 103 -9.44 3.91 12.48
C GLU A 103 -10.89 4.34 12.22
N VAL A 104 -11.14 5.13 11.18
CA VAL A 104 -12.52 5.48 10.77
C VAL A 104 -13.28 4.21 10.34
N VAL A 105 -12.70 3.39 9.46
CA VAL A 105 -13.35 2.15 8.99
C VAL A 105 -13.53 1.15 10.14
N SER A 106 -12.50 0.97 10.98
CA SER A 106 -12.52 0.12 12.17
C SER A 106 -13.68 0.45 13.11
N ARG A 107 -13.90 1.73 13.39
CA ARG A 107 -15.03 2.19 14.21
C ARG A 107 -16.38 1.91 13.58
N GLU A 108 -16.53 2.07 12.26
CA GLU A 108 -17.78 1.76 11.58
C GLU A 108 -18.04 0.24 11.52
N LEU A 109 -16.99 -0.58 11.35
CA LEU A 109 -17.08 -2.04 11.48
C LEU A 109 -17.50 -2.47 12.89
N THR A 110 -16.93 -1.83 13.92
CA THR A 110 -17.28 -2.07 15.32
C THR A 110 -18.75 -1.73 15.59
N LYS A 111 -19.23 -0.58 15.10
CA LYS A 111 -20.66 -0.19 15.20
C LYS A 111 -21.58 -1.17 14.47
N ALA A 112 -21.12 -1.76 13.38
CA ALA A 112 -21.84 -2.78 12.62
C ALA A 112 -21.77 -4.19 13.25
N GLY A 113 -21.03 -4.37 14.36
CA GLY A 113 -20.88 -5.66 15.03
C GLY A 113 -20.00 -6.67 14.28
N ILE A 114 -19.11 -6.19 13.40
CA ILE A 114 -18.25 -7.05 12.57
C ILE A 114 -16.88 -7.17 13.24
N ASP A 115 -16.50 -8.39 13.60
CA ASP A 115 -15.18 -8.68 14.17
C ASP A 115 -14.08 -8.50 13.11
N HIS A 116 -12.99 -7.83 13.49
CA HIS A 116 -11.90 -7.49 12.57
C HIS A 116 -10.60 -7.18 13.33
N LYS A 117 -9.50 -7.10 12.59
CA LYS A 117 -8.18 -6.71 13.10
C LYS A 117 -7.61 -5.58 12.25
N VAL A 118 -6.94 -4.64 12.90
CA VAL A 118 -6.26 -3.52 12.24
C VAL A 118 -4.75 -3.76 12.24
N LEU A 119 -4.11 -3.58 11.08
CA LEU A 119 -2.66 -3.71 10.90
C LEU A 119 -2.07 -2.36 10.52
N ASN A 120 -1.52 -1.63 11.48
CA ASN A 120 -1.10 -0.23 11.31
C ASN A 120 0.37 -0.03 10.87
N ALA A 121 1.04 -1.05 10.32
CA ALA A 121 2.40 -0.99 9.77
C ALA A 121 3.44 -0.25 10.65
N LYS A 122 3.25 -0.22 11.99
CA LYS A 122 4.18 0.42 12.92
C LYS A 122 5.32 -0.55 13.25
N PHE A 123 6.55 -0.08 13.05
CA PHE A 123 7.79 -0.54 13.66
C PHE A 123 8.49 0.65 14.30
#